data_AF-A0A317ABZ7-F1
#
_entry.id   AF-A0A317ABZ7-F1
#
_cell.length_a   1.000
_cell.length_b   1.000
_cell.length_c   1.000
_cell.angle_alpha   90.00
_cell.angle_beta   90.00
_cell.angle_gamma   90.00
#
_symmetry.space_group_name_H-M   'P 1'
#
loop_
_entity.id
_entity.type
_entity.pdbx_description
1 polymer ?
#
loop_
_entity_poly.entity_id
_entity_poly.type
_entity_poly.pdbx_seq_one_letter_code
_entity_poly.pdbx_strand_id
1 'polypeptide(L)'
;MHDFGDDLSEITDARVRKYIAEERRISRIPAFDADDCGDGEYFPSIPIATYPIEAPNPFSTSTTPSLSSLGLTTIPYTNWLTIPPYYTTQHAARTHLLSTSRSACIQALPDADAACRELMLEVCDFLVEHYPQQFLFQKRSGRRWIRNESTGENFLLEAPWR
;
A
#
# COMPACT_ATOMS: atom_id res chain seq x y z
N MET A 1 -19.32 -26.92 -31.55
CA MET A 1 -18.93 -25.58 -31.06
C MET A 1 -18.17 -24.94 -32.21
N HIS A 2 -18.74 -23.92 -32.85
CA HIS A 2 -18.08 -23.24 -33.97
C HIS A 2 -16.96 -22.37 -33.39
N ASP A 3 -15.72 -22.63 -33.79
CA ASP A 3 -14.58 -21.80 -33.43
C ASP A 3 -14.63 -20.54 -34.29
N PHE A 4 -15.22 -19.47 -33.75
CA PHE A 4 -15.15 -18.16 -34.38
C PHE A 4 -13.72 -17.66 -34.19
N GLY A 5 -12.96 -17.61 -35.29
CA GLY A 5 -11.61 -17.06 -35.31
C GLY A 5 -11.54 -15.65 -34.71
N ASP A 6 -10.31 -15.13 -34.59
CA ASP A 6 -10.03 -13.87 -33.88
C ASP A 6 -10.78 -12.63 -34.41
N ASP A 7 -11.41 -12.71 -35.59
CA ASP A 7 -12.15 -11.62 -36.20
C ASP A 7 -13.61 -11.51 -35.69
N LEU A 8 -13.84 -10.53 -34.80
CA LEU A 8 -15.17 -10.22 -34.26
C LEU A 8 -16.05 -9.41 -35.24
N SER A 9 -15.54 -9.03 -36.42
CA SER A 9 -16.27 -8.22 -37.40
C SER A 9 -17.36 -9.00 -38.15
N GLU A 10 -17.24 -10.33 -38.20
CA GLU A 10 -18.21 -11.24 -38.83
C GLU A 10 -19.52 -11.37 -38.02
N ILE A 11 -19.51 -10.97 -36.75
CA ILE A 11 -20.66 -11.06 -35.86
C ILE A 11 -21.56 -9.84 -36.09
N THR A 12 -22.63 -10.02 -36.88
CA THR A 12 -23.55 -8.93 -37.27
C THR A 12 -24.31 -8.32 -36.09
N ASP A 13 -24.64 -9.11 -35.07
CA ASP A 13 -25.34 -8.65 -33.87
C ASP A 13 -24.40 -7.92 -32.90
N ALA A 14 -24.66 -6.63 -32.69
CA ALA A 14 -23.87 -5.78 -31.81
C ALA A 14 -23.89 -6.21 -30.33
N ARG A 15 -24.99 -6.81 -29.85
CA ARG A 15 -25.08 -7.30 -28.46
C ARG A 15 -24.21 -8.52 -28.26
N VAL A 16 -24.27 -9.46 -29.20
CA VAL A 16 -23.47 -10.69 -29.19
C VAL A 16 -21.98 -10.36 -29.30
N ARG A 17 -21.62 -9.43 -30.18
CA ARG A 17 -20.24 -8.96 -30.33
C ARG A 17 -19.70 -8.34 -29.04
N LYS A 18 -20.50 -7.51 -28.37
CA LYS A 18 -20.12 -6.88 -27.10
C LYS A 18 -19.94 -7.92 -25.99
N TYR A 19 -20.83 -8.91 -25.91
CA TYR A 19 -20.75 -9.99 -24.92
C TYR A 19 -19.47 -10.81 -25.10
N ILE A 20 -19.16 -11.24 -26.33
CA ILE A 20 -17.95 -12.04 -26.62
C ILE A 20 -16.68 -11.23 -26.39
N ALA A 21 -16.67 -9.93 -26.72
CA ALA A 21 -15.54 -9.05 -26.44
C ALA A 21 -15.27 -8.92 -24.93
N GLU A 22 -16.33 -8.86 -24.12
CA GLU A 22 -16.21 -8.78 -22.65
C GLU A 22 -15.75 -10.11 -22.04
N GLU A 23 -16.30 -11.25 -22.47
CA GLU A 23 -15.82 -12.58 -22.05
C GLU A 23 -14.33 -12.77 -22.37
N ARG A 24 -13.89 -12.34 -23.56
CA ARG A 24 -12.47 -12.36 -23.95
C ARG A 24 -11.62 -11.37 -23.15
N ARG A 25 -12.20 -10.27 -22.67
CA ARG A 25 -11.51 -9.33 -21.76
C ARG A 25 -11.31 -9.99 -20.40
N ILE A 26 -12.36 -10.61 -19.86
CA ILE A 26 -12.35 -11.29 -18.55
C ILE A 26 -11.42 -12.50 -18.55
N SER A 27 -11.39 -13.30 -19.62
CA SER A 27 -10.50 -14.46 -19.72
C SER A 27 -9.01 -14.12 -19.76
N ARG A 28 -8.66 -12.87 -20.09
CA ARG A 28 -7.29 -12.34 -20.06
C ARG A 28 -6.95 -11.62 -18.76
N ILE A 29 -7.92 -11.43 -17.87
CA ILE A 29 -7.62 -11.00 -16.50
C ILE A 29 -6.87 -12.19 -15.88
N PRO A 30 -5.69 -11.98 -15.26
CA PRO A 30 -5.04 -13.05 -14.52
C PRO A 30 -6.04 -13.63 -13.53
N ALA A 31 -6.04 -14.95 -13.37
CA ALA A 31 -6.78 -15.56 -12.27
C ALA A 31 -6.37 -14.83 -11.00
N PHE A 32 -7.35 -14.41 -10.21
CA PHE A 32 -7.09 -13.87 -8.89
C PHE A 32 -6.42 -14.99 -8.10
N ASP A 33 -5.09 -14.99 -8.05
CA ASP A 33 -4.36 -15.75 -7.05
C ASP A 33 -4.85 -15.16 -5.73
N ALA A 34 -5.60 -15.97 -4.98
CA ALA A 34 -6.05 -15.58 -3.65
C ALA A 34 -4.80 -15.41 -2.79
N ASP A 35 -4.33 -14.17 -2.75
CA ASP A 35 -3.15 -13.73 -2.02
C ASP A 35 -3.44 -13.81 -0.51
N ASP A 36 -2.57 -14.54 0.19
CA ASP A 36 -2.29 -14.52 1.63
C ASP A 36 -3.39 -14.81 2.67
N CYS A 37 -4.40 -15.61 2.32
CA CYS A 37 -5.13 -16.36 3.36
C CYS A 37 -4.48 -17.73 3.52
N GLY A 38 -3.34 -17.79 4.24
CA GLY A 38 -2.56 -19.00 4.45
C GLY A 38 -3.41 -20.27 4.64
N ASP A 39 -2.97 -21.36 4.02
CA ASP A 39 -3.64 -22.67 3.93
C ASP A 39 -3.89 -23.40 5.27
N GLY A 40 -3.48 -22.79 6.38
CA GLY A 40 -3.65 -23.34 7.72
C GLY A 40 -2.69 -24.47 8.05
N GLU A 41 -1.70 -24.79 7.20
CA GLU A 41 -0.73 -25.87 7.46
C GLU A 41 0.04 -25.67 8.78
N TYR A 42 0.24 -24.41 9.19
CA TYR A 42 0.91 -24.05 10.44
C TYR A 42 0.04 -24.19 11.70
N PHE A 43 -1.25 -24.53 11.56
CA PHE A 43 -2.20 -24.62 12.67
C PHE A 43 -2.93 -25.99 12.74
N PRO A 44 -2.19 -27.12 12.85
CA PRO A 44 -2.76 -28.47 12.73
C PRO A 44 -3.76 -28.85 13.83
N SER A 45 -3.78 -28.10 14.94
CA SER A 45 -4.75 -28.28 16.02
C SER A 45 -6.05 -27.49 15.83
N ILE A 46 -6.11 -26.58 14.86
CA ILE A 46 -7.31 -25.80 14.57
C ILE A 46 -8.15 -26.60 13.57
N PRO A 47 -9.38 -27.02 13.93
CA PRO A 47 -10.25 -27.74 13.01
C PRO A 47 -10.62 -26.84 11.83
N ILE A 48 -10.53 -27.39 10.61
CA ILE A 48 -10.96 -26.71 9.39
C ILE A 48 -12.48 -26.49 9.47
N ALA A 49 -12.90 -25.23 9.52
CA ALA A 49 -14.30 -24.87 9.49
C ALA A 49 -14.84 -25.00 8.06
N THR A 50 -15.52 -26.11 7.76
CA THR A 50 -16.19 -26.32 6.46
C THR A 50 -17.56 -25.65 6.36
N TYR A 51 -18.00 -25.01 7.44
CA TYR A 51 -19.25 -24.27 7.53
C TYR A 51 -19.09 -23.09 8.49
N PRO A 52 -19.86 -22.01 8.31
CA PRO A 52 -19.88 -20.90 9.25
C PRO A 52 -20.27 -21.41 10.65
N ILE A 53 -19.47 -21.07 11.66
CA ILE A 53 -19.75 -21.42 13.07
C ILE A 53 -21.01 -20.69 13.56
N GLU A 54 -21.27 -19.50 13.01
CA GLU A 54 -22.44 -18.70 13.32
C GLU A 54 -23.50 -18.85 12.22
N ALA A 55 -24.77 -18.97 12.63
CA ALA A 55 -25.89 -18.91 11.70
C ALA A 55 -25.87 -17.55 10.95
N PRO A 56 -26.12 -17.52 9.64
CA PRO A 56 -26.17 -16.26 8.90
C PRO A 56 -27.19 -15.35 9.56
N ASN A 57 -26.74 -14.19 10.06
CA ASN A 57 -27.59 -13.24 10.74
C ASN A 57 -28.73 -12.85 9.78
N PRO A 58 -30.02 -13.11 10.10
CA PRO A 58 -31.14 -12.84 9.19
C PRO A 58 -31.34 -11.34 8.91
N PHE A 59 -30.66 -10.48 9.69
CA PHE A 59 -30.61 -9.03 9.49
C PHE A 59 -29.32 -8.54 8.83
N SER A 60 -28.45 -9.45 8.37
CA SER A 60 -27.27 -9.10 7.59
C SER A 60 -27.71 -8.68 6.18
N THR A 61 -28.32 -7.51 6.06
CA THR A 61 -28.26 -6.75 4.82
C THR A 61 -26.77 -6.57 4.54
N SER A 62 -26.34 -6.89 3.33
CA SER A 62 -24.96 -6.78 2.82
C SER A 62 -24.49 -5.33 2.72
N THR A 63 -24.72 -4.54 3.76
CA THR A 63 -24.32 -3.15 3.88
C THR A 63 -22.94 -3.17 4.48
N THR A 64 -21.93 -3.10 3.63
CA THR A 64 -20.57 -2.76 4.04
C THR A 64 -20.65 -1.59 5.02
N PRO A 65 -20.13 -1.72 6.26
CA PRO A 65 -20.22 -0.65 7.25
C PRO A 65 -19.61 0.61 6.65
N SER A 66 -20.37 1.71 6.66
CA SER A 66 -19.83 2.99 6.20
C SER A 66 -18.69 3.43 7.13
N LEU A 67 -17.73 4.19 6.61
CA LEU A 67 -16.63 4.74 7.41
C LEU A 67 -17.13 5.47 8.66
N SER A 68 -18.24 6.20 8.52
CA SER A 68 -18.92 6.89 9.62
C SER A 68 -19.47 5.94 10.68
N SER A 69 -19.97 4.77 10.29
CA SER A 69 -20.42 3.73 11.23
C SER A 69 -19.27 3.16 12.07
N LEU A 70 -18.03 3.23 11.55
CA LEU A 70 -16.81 2.82 12.25
C LEU A 70 -16.15 3.98 13.02
N GLY A 71 -16.75 5.17 13.01
CA GLY A 71 -16.17 6.37 13.62
C GLY A 71 -14.94 6.91 12.87
N LEU A 72 -14.73 6.49 11.62
CA LEU A 72 -13.59 6.91 10.80
C LEU A 72 -13.93 8.17 10.01
N THR A 73 -13.00 9.13 10.02
CA THR A 73 -13.08 10.36 9.23
C THR A 73 -11.96 10.40 8.20
N THR A 74 -12.30 10.72 6.95
CA THR A 74 -11.30 10.93 5.90
C THR A 74 -10.45 12.14 6.22
N ILE A 75 -9.13 11.96 6.23
CA ILE A 75 -8.17 13.05 6.38
C ILE A 75 -7.81 13.54 4.97
N PRO A 76 -7.88 14.87 4.69
CA PRO A 76 -7.41 15.41 3.43
C PRO A 76 -5.93 15.09 3.21
N TYR A 77 -5.53 14.82 1.96
CA TYR A 77 -4.12 14.52 1.63
C TYR A 77 -3.16 15.61 2.15
N THR A 78 -3.55 16.89 2.09
CA THR A 78 -2.76 18.02 2.62
C THR A 78 -2.42 17.92 4.10
N ASN A 79 -3.18 17.11 4.85
CA ASN A 79 -3.02 16.89 6.29
C ASN A 79 -2.44 15.50 6.57
N TRP A 80 -1.85 14.82 5.58
CA TRP A 80 -1.27 13.50 5.75
C TRP A 80 -0.11 13.52 6.74
N LEU A 81 0.85 14.45 6.59
CA LEU A 81 1.94 14.66 7.54
C LEU A 81 2.05 16.13 7.95
N THR A 82 2.26 16.34 9.26
CA THR A 82 2.42 17.68 9.85
C THR A 82 3.78 17.83 10.49
N ILE A 83 4.48 18.92 10.20
CA ILE A 83 5.73 19.28 10.89
C ILE A 83 5.40 20.16 12.10
N PRO A 84 5.53 19.65 13.34
CA PRO A 84 5.17 20.41 14.53
C PRO A 84 6.23 21.49 14.85
N PRO A 85 5.89 22.51 15.67
CA PRO A 85 6.84 23.54 16.09
C PRO A 85 8.10 22.99 16.79
N TYR A 86 7.95 21.88 17.52
CA TYR A 86 9.01 21.19 18.27
C TYR A 86 9.65 20.05 17.47
N TYR A 87 9.52 20.06 16.14
CA TYR A 87 10.04 19.04 15.24
C TYR A 87 11.52 18.71 15.50
N THR A 88 12.39 19.71 15.58
CA THR A 88 13.84 19.51 15.77
C THR A 88 14.17 18.81 17.09
N THR A 89 13.45 19.13 18.17
CA THR A 89 13.63 18.50 19.48
C THR A 89 13.18 17.04 19.45
N GLN A 90 12.03 16.77 18.84
CA GLN A 90 11.54 15.39 18.67
C GLN A 90 12.45 14.58 17.75
N HIS A 91 13.00 15.20 16.70
CA HIS A 91 13.93 14.57 15.79
C HIS A 91 15.23 14.17 16.50
N ALA A 92 15.78 15.06 17.34
CA ALA A 92 16.96 14.76 18.15
C ALA A 92 16.69 13.60 19.13
N ALA A 93 15.54 13.60 19.81
CA ALA A 93 15.15 12.50 20.69
C ALA A 93 14.99 11.16 19.94
N ARG A 94 14.35 11.18 18.76
CA ARG A 94 14.23 10.00 17.89
C ARG A 94 15.62 9.49 17.49
N THR A 95 16.52 10.38 17.08
CA THR A 95 17.89 10.03 16.67
C THR A 95 18.65 9.38 17.83
N HIS A 96 18.53 9.95 19.03
CA HIS A 96 19.11 9.37 20.24
C HIS A 96 18.59 7.95 20.49
N LEU A 97 17.27 7.75 20.51
CA LEU A 97 16.64 6.44 20.74
C LEU A 97 17.05 5.41 19.67
N LEU A 98 17.09 5.80 18.41
CA LEU A 98 17.52 4.93 17.32
C LEU A 98 19.00 4.57 17.40
N SER A 99 19.84 5.42 18.01
CA SER A 99 21.27 5.15 18.21
C SER A 99 21.52 4.23 19.41
N THR A 100 20.75 4.38 20.50
CA THR A 100 20.97 3.62 21.75
C THR A 100 20.20 2.31 21.79
N SER A 101 19.02 2.27 21.17
CA SER A 101 18.02 1.22 21.38
C SER A 101 17.34 0.79 20.09
N ARG A 102 18.07 0.77 18.97
CA ARG A 102 17.53 0.53 17.62
C ARG A 102 16.60 -0.69 17.53
N SER A 103 17.03 -1.83 18.07
CA SER A 103 16.28 -3.10 18.01
C SER A 103 14.97 -3.07 18.80
N ALA A 104 14.87 -2.22 19.82
CA ALA A 104 13.63 -2.00 20.55
C ALA A 104 12.70 -1.03 19.79
N CYS A 105 13.25 -0.16 18.94
CA CYS A 105 12.48 0.85 18.20
C CYS A 105 12.03 0.40 16.81
N ILE A 106 12.79 -0.47 16.13
CA ILE A 106 12.52 -0.89 14.76
C ILE A 106 12.51 -2.41 14.71
N GLN A 107 11.37 -2.97 14.30
CA GLN A 107 11.19 -4.38 13.99
C GLN A 107 10.48 -4.43 12.63
N ALA A 108 11.10 -5.12 11.67
CA ALA A 108 10.57 -5.27 10.33
C ALA A 108 10.54 -6.77 9.99
N LEU A 109 9.47 -7.20 9.33
CA LEU A 109 9.39 -8.53 8.76
C LEU A 109 10.32 -8.63 7.53
N PRO A 110 10.81 -9.83 7.18
CA PRO A 110 11.71 -10.02 6.04
C PRO A 110 11.20 -9.41 4.72
N ASP A 111 9.89 -9.44 4.51
CA ASP A 111 9.28 -8.97 3.25
C ASP A 111 8.84 -7.49 3.29
N ALA A 112 9.10 -6.79 4.40
CA ALA A 112 8.69 -5.40 4.58
C ALA A 112 9.55 -4.40 3.79
N ASP A 113 10.70 -4.81 3.27
CA ASP A 113 11.68 -3.91 2.62
C ASP A 113 11.10 -3.16 1.41
N ALA A 114 10.31 -3.86 0.58
CA ALA A 114 9.67 -3.25 -0.59
C ALA A 114 8.66 -2.18 -0.19
N ALA A 115 7.78 -2.50 0.75
CA ALA A 115 6.77 -1.57 1.27
C ALA A 115 7.42 -0.37 2.00
N CYS A 116 8.49 -0.60 2.77
CA CYS A 116 9.23 0.47 3.44
C CYS A 116 9.86 1.44 2.43
N ARG A 117 10.39 0.91 1.32
CA ARG A 117 10.98 1.74 0.27
C ARG A 117 9.94 2.58 -0.46
N GLU A 118 8.80 1.99 -0.79
CA GLU A 118 7.68 2.70 -1.41
C GLU A 118 7.19 3.82 -0.49
N LEU A 119 6.91 3.51 0.77
CA LEU A 119 6.49 4.49 1.76
C LEU A 119 7.51 5.62 1.95
N MET A 120 8.81 5.30 1.97
CA MET A 120 9.86 6.31 2.08
C MET A 120 9.80 7.31 0.93
N LEU A 121 9.59 6.85 -0.31
CA LEU A 121 9.51 7.73 -1.48
C LEU A 121 8.27 8.61 -1.42
N GLU A 122 7.11 8.03 -1.09
CA GLU A 122 5.84 8.77 -0.95
C GLU A 122 5.95 9.86 0.13
N VAL A 123 6.57 9.54 1.27
CA VAL A 123 6.84 10.52 2.34
C VAL A 123 7.76 11.63 1.85
N CYS A 124 8.81 11.30 1.10
CA CYS A 124 9.74 12.30 0.58
C CYS A 124 9.07 13.25 -0.42
N ASP A 125 8.27 12.70 -1.34
CA ASP A 125 7.52 13.47 -2.32
C ASP A 125 6.54 14.43 -1.61
N PHE A 126 5.78 13.93 -0.63
CA PHE A 126 4.89 14.75 0.19
C PHE A 126 5.62 15.87 0.92
N LEU A 127 6.75 15.56 1.57
CA LEU A 127 7.52 16.54 2.35
C LEU A 127 8.07 17.67 1.48
N VAL A 128 8.59 17.35 0.29
CA VAL A 128 9.11 18.36 -0.64
C VAL A 128 7.97 19.18 -1.24
N GLU A 129 6.83 18.57 -1.55
CA GLU A 129 5.65 19.26 -2.06
C GLU A 129 5.06 20.25 -1.02
N HIS A 130 4.88 19.82 0.22
CA HIS A 130 4.15 20.58 1.25
C HIS A 130 5.06 21.46 2.12
N TYR A 131 6.34 21.12 2.24
CA TYR A 131 7.32 21.85 3.06
C TYR A 131 8.62 22.14 2.27
N PRO A 132 8.55 22.77 1.08
CA PRO A 132 9.71 22.97 0.19
C PRO A 132 10.82 23.85 0.79
N GLN A 133 10.51 24.63 1.82
CA GLN A 133 11.51 25.45 2.54
C GLN A 133 12.32 24.63 3.57
N GLN A 134 11.83 23.43 3.93
CA GLN A 134 12.45 22.56 4.94
C GLN A 134 13.01 21.28 4.33
N PHE A 135 12.45 20.80 3.22
CA PHE A 135 12.87 19.55 2.58
C PHE A 135 13.10 19.76 1.10
N LEU A 136 14.24 19.24 0.61
CA LEU A 136 14.65 19.39 -0.78
C LEU A 136 15.25 18.09 -1.32
N PHE A 137 14.88 17.73 -2.55
CA PHE A 137 15.61 16.69 -3.28
C PHE A 137 16.98 17.21 -3.73
N GLN A 138 17.99 16.36 -3.60
CA GLN A 138 19.34 16.62 -4.07
C GLN A 138 19.87 15.44 -4.87
N LYS A 139 20.72 15.73 -5.86
CA LYS A 139 21.47 14.71 -6.60
C LYS A 139 22.95 14.88 -6.28
N ARG A 140 23.58 13.87 -5.67
CA ARG A 140 25.00 13.89 -5.28
C ARG A 140 25.66 12.62 -5.80
N SER A 141 26.71 12.78 -6.60
CA SER A 141 27.45 11.66 -7.23
C SER A 141 26.54 10.67 -7.97
N GLY A 142 25.53 11.19 -8.69
CA GLY A 142 24.57 10.38 -9.45
C GLY A 142 23.41 9.79 -8.64
N ARG A 143 23.44 9.87 -7.30
CA ARG A 143 22.44 9.30 -6.41
C ARG A 143 21.45 10.34 -5.88
N ARG A 144 20.23 9.90 -5.55
CA ARG A 144 19.18 10.76 -4.99
C ARG A 144 19.24 10.82 -3.46
N TRP A 145 19.06 12.02 -2.94
CA TRP A 145 19.05 12.35 -1.52
C TRP A 145 17.89 13.26 -1.20
N ILE A 146 17.44 13.25 0.04
CA ILE A 146 16.61 14.30 0.62
C ILE A 146 17.42 15.06 1.67
N ARG A 147 17.41 16.39 1.58
CA ARG A 147 18.02 17.30 2.54
C ARG A 147 16.94 17.83 3.46
N ASN A 148 17.16 17.70 4.75
CA ASN A 148 16.40 18.37 5.79
C ASN A 148 17.13 19.67 6.18
N GLU A 149 16.59 20.82 5.82
CA GLU A 149 17.18 22.12 6.13
C GLU A 149 17.05 22.49 7.61
N SER A 150 16.02 21.98 8.29
CA SER A 150 15.79 22.24 9.72
C SER A 150 16.83 21.53 10.62
N THR A 151 17.36 20.38 10.20
CA THR A 151 18.38 19.62 10.96
C THR A 151 19.76 19.61 10.32
N GLY A 152 19.87 19.99 9.04
CA GLY A 152 21.11 19.91 8.25
C GLY A 152 21.45 18.50 7.74
N GLU A 153 20.61 17.50 8.02
CA GLU A 153 20.85 16.11 7.67
C GLU A 153 20.53 15.81 6.21
N ASN A 154 21.21 14.80 5.67
CA ASN A 154 20.99 14.31 4.31
C ASN A 154 20.75 12.81 4.36
N PHE A 155 19.65 12.35 3.76
CA PHE A 155 19.27 10.94 3.72
C PHE A 155 19.34 10.42 2.28
N LEU A 156 20.00 9.28 2.09
CA LEU A 156 20.13 8.63 0.79
C LEU A 156 18.85 7.85 0.45
N LEU A 157 18.31 8.05 -0.75
CA LEU A 157 17.04 7.44 -1.19
C LEU A 157 17.25 6.19 -2.06
N GLU A 158 18.48 5.71 -2.17
CA GLU A 158 18.86 4.57 -3.00
C GLU A 158 19.80 3.62 -2.25
N ALA A 159 19.62 2.32 -2.45
CA ALA A 159 20.49 1.30 -1.88
C ALA A 159 21.94 1.38 -2.43
N PRO A 160 22.96 0.90 -1.70
CA PRO A 160 22.90 0.46 -0.30
C PRO A 160 22.71 1.66 0.63
N TRP A 161 21.75 1.51 1.55
CA TRP A 161 21.44 2.47 2.59
C TRP A 161 22.67 2.62 3.50
N ARG A 162 23.12 3.85 3.75
CA ARG A 162 24.26 4.15 4.63
C ARG A 162 23.79 5.01 5.79
#